data_AF-A0A916QZN4-F1
#
_entry.id   AF-A0A916QZN4-F1
#
_cell.length_a   1.000
_cell.length_b   1.000
_cell.length_c   1.000
_cell.angle_alpha   90.00
_cell.angle_beta   90.00
_cell.angle_gamma   90.00
#
_symmetry.space_group_name_H-M   'P 1'
#
loop_
_entity.id
_entity.type
_entity.pdbx_description
1 polymer ?
#
loop_
_entity_poly.entity_id
_entity_poly.type
_entity_poly.pdbx_seq_one_letter_code
_entity_poly.pdbx_strand_id
1 'polypeptide(L)'
;MTNQTFSNGYALLIGIGADLPVTVQDATALHNILIYPGKAAYSKEQVVLLTETSATRLKILAAFDSLIEQVSHNPEATVIVYYSGHGVKINSPDGEKYFLVPYGFKMNNLEDTAISGKEFTEKIEAINARNIMSG
;
A
#
# COMPACT_ATOMS: atom_id res chain seq x y z
N MET A 1 7.15 -29.28 -13.85
CA MET A 1 5.99 -28.39 -13.70
C MET A 1 6.51 -26.98 -13.95
N THR A 2 6.07 -26.31 -15.00
CA THR A 2 6.50 -24.93 -15.29
C THR A 2 5.84 -24.01 -14.28
N ASN A 3 6.62 -23.37 -13.39
CA ASN A 3 6.16 -22.28 -12.55
C ASN A 3 5.77 -21.11 -13.46
N GLN A 4 4.51 -21.07 -13.89
CA GLN A 4 3.94 -19.93 -14.61
C GLN A 4 3.88 -18.77 -13.63
N THR A 5 4.71 -17.76 -13.85
CA THR A 5 4.72 -16.53 -13.06
C THR A 5 3.81 -15.53 -13.75
N PHE A 6 2.92 -14.88 -13.00
CA PHE A 6 2.07 -13.81 -13.50
C PHE A 6 2.86 -12.49 -13.48
N SER A 7 3.46 -12.14 -14.62
CA SER A 7 4.36 -10.99 -14.77
C SER A 7 3.66 -9.63 -14.80
N ASN A 8 2.33 -9.60 -14.89
CA ASN A 8 1.55 -8.36 -14.93
C ASN A 8 0.95 -7.98 -13.57
N GLY A 9 1.25 -8.76 -12.53
CA GLY A 9 0.74 -8.53 -11.18
C GLY A 9 1.68 -7.65 -10.38
N TYR A 10 1.15 -6.57 -9.83
CA TYR A 10 1.86 -5.69 -8.91
C TYR A 10 1.05 -5.55 -7.63
N ALA A 11 1.73 -5.39 -6.50
CA ALA A 11 1.04 -5.12 -5.25
C ALA A 11 1.84 -4.23 -4.31
N LEU A 12 1.14 -3.38 -3.57
CA LEU A 12 1.65 -2.63 -2.44
C LEU A 12 0.79 -2.96 -1.22
N LEU A 13 1.39 -3.67 -0.26
CA LEU A 13 0.73 -4.15 0.94
C LEU A 13 1.33 -3.45 2.15
N ILE A 14 0.50 -2.77 2.93
CA ILE A 14 0.92 -1.93 4.05
C ILE A 14 0.21 -2.44 5.31
N GLY A 15 0.98 -2.89 6.29
CA GLY A 15 0.47 -3.35 7.59
C GLY A 15 1.13 -2.61 8.74
N ILE A 16 0.35 -1.85 9.53
CA ILE A 16 0.88 -1.02 10.61
C ILE A 16 0.43 -1.62 11.94
N GLY A 17 1.31 -2.42 12.52
CA GLY A 17 0.99 -3.33 13.62
C GLY A 17 0.89 -2.69 14.99
N ALA A 18 1.35 -1.45 15.16
CA ALA A 18 1.28 -0.61 16.37
C ALA A 18 0.78 -1.37 17.63
N ASP A 19 -0.47 -1.17 18.01
CA ASP A 19 -1.21 -1.88 19.05
C ASP A 19 -2.18 -2.95 18.47
N LEU A 20 -2.23 -3.09 17.14
CA LEU A 20 -3.05 -4.06 16.41
C LEU A 20 -2.15 -5.02 15.60
N PRO A 21 -1.49 -6.01 16.24
CA PRO A 21 -0.56 -6.91 15.55
C PRO A 21 -1.22 -7.73 14.42
N VAL A 22 -2.55 -7.81 14.41
CA VAL A 22 -3.34 -8.46 13.36
C VAL A 22 -3.16 -7.78 11.99
N THR A 23 -2.94 -6.46 11.93
CA THR A 23 -2.82 -5.73 10.66
C THR A 23 -1.58 -6.15 9.87
N VAL A 24 -0.48 -6.43 10.58
CA VAL A 24 0.77 -6.96 9.99
C VAL A 24 0.60 -8.42 9.57
N GLN A 25 -0.14 -9.20 10.36
CA GLN A 25 -0.45 -10.58 9.99
C GLN A 25 -1.28 -10.65 8.71
N ASP A 26 -2.28 -9.79 8.56
CA ASP A 26 -3.14 -9.72 7.38
C ASP A 26 -2.34 -9.33 6.13
N ALA A 27 -1.56 -8.25 6.19
CA ALA A 27 -0.71 -7.81 5.08
C ALA A 27 0.33 -8.88 4.69
N THR A 28 0.91 -9.56 5.68
CA THR A 28 1.88 -10.65 5.45
C THR A 28 1.21 -11.90 4.85
N ALA A 29 0.00 -12.24 5.31
CA ALA A 29 -0.75 -13.36 4.77
C ALA A 29 -1.14 -13.13 3.30
N LEU A 30 -1.59 -11.92 2.97
CA LEU A 30 -1.87 -11.52 1.59
C LEU A 30 -0.62 -11.57 0.72
N HIS A 31 0.51 -11.03 1.19
CA HIS A 31 1.79 -11.10 0.50
C HIS A 31 2.13 -12.55 0.13
N ASN A 32 2.08 -13.45 1.12
CA ASN A 32 2.43 -14.86 0.94
C ASN A 32 1.49 -15.57 -0.04
N ILE A 33 0.22 -15.20 -0.09
CA ILE A 33 -0.75 -15.73 -1.05
C ILE A 33 -0.44 -15.23 -2.48
N LEU A 34 -0.10 -13.95 -2.63
CA LEU A 34 0.16 -13.35 -3.94
C LEU A 34 1.39 -13.93 -4.62
N ILE A 35 2.49 -14.09 -3.88
CA ILE A 35 3.75 -14.62 -4.43
C ILE A 35 3.75 -16.15 -4.59
N TYR A 36 2.72 -16.85 -4.11
CA TYR A 36 2.71 -18.31 -4.13
C TYR A 36 2.40 -18.83 -5.54
N PRO A 37 3.28 -19.67 -6.15
CA PRO A 37 3.12 -20.11 -7.54
C PRO A 37 1.85 -20.93 -7.82
N GLY A 38 1.31 -21.63 -6.81
CA GLY A 38 0.07 -22.39 -6.93
C GLY A 38 -1.21 -21.58 -6.68
N LYS A 39 -1.10 -20.25 -6.53
CA LYS A 39 -2.22 -19.32 -6.32
C LYS A 39 -2.16 -18.20 -7.34
N ALA A 40 -1.73 -17.00 -6.95
CA ALA A 40 -1.68 -15.85 -7.86
C ALA A 40 -0.37 -15.75 -8.63
N ALA A 41 0.72 -16.34 -8.12
CA ALA A 41 2.02 -16.44 -8.77
C ALA A 41 2.63 -15.09 -9.21
N TYR A 42 2.40 -14.01 -8.45
CA TYR A 42 3.01 -12.70 -8.72
C TYR A 42 4.53 -12.81 -8.52
N SER A 43 5.30 -12.05 -9.30
CA SER A 43 6.74 -11.98 -9.07
C SER A 43 7.01 -11.32 -7.72
N LYS A 44 7.92 -11.88 -6.93
CA LYS A 44 8.25 -11.35 -5.59
C LYS A 44 8.73 -9.92 -5.65
N GLU A 45 9.41 -9.56 -6.73
CA GLU A 45 9.96 -8.23 -6.99
C GLU A 45 8.87 -7.19 -7.28
N GLN A 46 7.67 -7.64 -7.68
CA GLN A 46 6.51 -6.79 -8.01
C GLN A 46 5.52 -6.66 -6.83
N VAL A 47 5.77 -7.36 -5.72
CA VAL A 47 4.93 -7.34 -4.51
C VAL A 47 5.72 -6.70 -3.38
N VAL A 48 5.43 -5.43 -3.09
CA VAL A 48 6.06 -4.68 -2.00
C VAL A 48 5.24 -4.86 -0.73
N LEU A 49 5.88 -5.33 0.34
CA LEU A 49 5.30 -5.42 1.69
C LEU A 49 6.02 -4.44 2.63
N LEU A 50 5.26 -3.48 3.18
CA LEU A 50 5.74 -2.55 4.18
C LEU A 50 5.04 -2.81 5.51
N THR A 51 5.80 -3.21 6.52
CA THR A 51 5.29 -3.46 7.86
C THR A 51 6.10 -2.76 8.94
N GLU A 52 5.46 -2.50 10.08
CA GLU A 52 6.12 -1.99 11.30
C GLU A 52 7.01 -0.77 11.01
N THR A 53 8.29 -0.81 11.43
CA THR A 53 9.29 0.24 11.24
C THR A 53 9.59 0.58 9.77
N SER A 54 9.16 -0.25 8.82
CA SER A 54 9.29 0.02 7.39
C SER A 54 8.07 0.73 6.80
N ALA A 55 6.92 0.73 7.48
CA ALA A 55 5.72 1.44 7.07
C ALA A 55 5.73 2.93 7.48
N THR A 56 6.86 3.62 7.28
CA THR A 56 6.98 5.07 7.51
C THR A 56 6.35 5.85 6.36
N ARG A 57 5.92 7.10 6.60
CA ARG A 57 5.37 7.99 5.56
C ARG A 57 6.24 8.02 4.30
N LEU A 58 7.53 8.28 4.48
CA LEU A 58 8.49 8.40 3.37
C LEU A 58 8.56 7.11 2.55
N LYS A 59 8.67 5.95 3.21
CA LYS A 59 8.74 4.65 2.52
C LYS A 59 7.44 4.29 1.82
N ILE A 60 6.29 4.61 2.41
CA ILE A 60 4.98 4.36 1.78
C ILE A 60 4.84 5.20 0.51
N LEU A 61 5.12 6.51 0.58
CA LEU A 61 5.03 7.38 -0.59
C LEU A 61 6.03 6.99 -1.68
N ALA A 62 7.27 6.65 -1.30
CA ALA A 62 8.27 6.16 -2.26
C ALA A 62 7.85 4.82 -2.91
N ALA A 63 7.16 3.94 -2.17
CA ALA A 63 6.64 2.70 -2.73
C ALA A 63 5.47 2.95 -3.70
N PHE A 64 4.60 3.93 -3.42
CA PHE A 64 3.61 4.39 -4.39
C PHE A 64 4.26 4.94 -5.66
N ASP A 65 5.26 5.81 -5.53
CA ASP A 65 5.95 6.40 -6.68
C ASP A 65 6.62 5.33 -7.54
N SER A 66 7.31 4.37 -6.91
CA SER A 66 7.90 3.24 -7.64
C SER A 66 6.85 2.35 -8.29
N LEU A 67 5.72 2.10 -7.63
CA LEU A 67 4.62 1.31 -8.20
C LEU A 67 4.02 2.00 -9.43
N ILE A 68 3.73 3.30 -9.34
CA ILE A 68 3.21 4.12 -10.45
C ILE A 68 4.17 4.06 -11.65
N GLU A 69 5.47 4.24 -11.39
CA GLU A 69 6.50 4.16 -12.43
C GLU A 69 6.54 2.78 -13.08
N GLN A 70 6.59 1.69 -12.29
CA GLN A 70 6.63 0.33 -12.83
C GLN A 70 5.39 -0.01 -13.67
N VAL A 71 4.21 0.38 -13.20
CA VAL A 71 2.93 0.14 -13.86
C VAL A 71 2.83 0.93 -15.16
N SER A 72 3.37 2.15 -15.22
CA SER A 72 3.35 2.96 -16.44
C SER A 72 4.04 2.30 -17.65
N HIS A 73 4.96 1.37 -17.39
CA HIS A 73 5.65 0.58 -18.40
C HIS A 73 4.91 -0.74 -18.76
N ASN A 74 3.78 -1.04 -18.12
CA ASN A 74 3.00 -2.25 -18.33
C ASN A 74 1.49 -1.95 -18.48
N PRO A 75 0.99 -1.78 -19.71
CA PRO A 75 -0.42 -1.44 -19.96
C PRO A 75 -1.40 -2.56 -19.54
N GLU A 76 -0.92 -3.79 -19.33
CA GLU A 76 -1.72 -4.93 -18.90
C GLU A 76 -1.65 -5.14 -17.37
N ALA A 77 -1.08 -4.18 -16.63
CA ALA A 77 -0.88 -4.29 -15.19
C ALA A 77 -2.20 -4.50 -14.44
N THR A 78 -2.15 -5.42 -13.48
CA THR A 78 -3.17 -5.58 -12.43
C THR A 78 -2.52 -5.26 -11.10
N VAL A 79 -3.09 -4.27 -10.40
CA VAL A 79 -2.50 -3.71 -9.19
C VAL A 79 -3.40 -3.96 -7.98
N ILE A 80 -2.81 -4.45 -6.90
CA ILE A 80 -3.46 -4.58 -5.59
C ILE A 80 -2.80 -3.60 -4.62
N VAL A 81 -3.58 -2.69 -4.05
CA VAL A 81 -3.13 -1.86 -2.93
C VAL A 81 -3.93 -2.26 -1.69
N TYR A 82 -3.25 -2.63 -0.62
CA TYR A 82 -3.87 -3.01 0.64
C TYR A 82 -3.28 -2.19 1.76
N TYR A 83 -4.14 -1.56 2.57
CA TYR A 83 -3.71 -0.85 3.77
C TYR A 83 -4.47 -1.37 4.98
N SER A 84 -3.71 -1.82 5.99
CA SER A 84 -4.25 -2.22 7.28
C SER A 84 -3.52 -1.49 8.40
N GLY A 85 -4.22 -0.64 9.13
CA GLY A 85 -3.64 0.24 10.13
C GLY A 85 -4.61 1.27 10.66
N HIS A 86 -4.12 2.15 11.53
CA HIS A 86 -4.93 3.21 12.12
C HIS A 86 -5.23 4.32 11.12
N GLY A 87 -6.40 4.93 11.30
CA GLY A 87 -6.78 6.19 10.68
C GLY A 87 -7.13 7.22 11.75
N VAL A 88 -6.83 8.49 11.49
CA VAL A 88 -7.22 9.63 12.34
C VAL A 88 -8.19 10.51 11.57
N LYS A 89 -9.29 10.88 12.24
CA LYS A 89 -10.22 11.90 11.76
C LYS A 89 -10.00 13.20 12.53
N ILE A 90 -9.79 14.30 11.81
CA ILE A 90 -9.64 15.64 12.39
C ILE A 90 -10.77 16.52 11.86
N ASN A 91 -11.48 17.20 12.75
CA ASN A 91 -12.42 18.25 12.38
C ASN A 91 -11.63 19.55 12.18
N SER A 92 -11.62 20.07 10.97
CA SER A 92 -11.00 21.36 10.65
C SER A 92 -12.08 22.38 10.27
N PRO A 93 -11.78 23.70 10.30
CA PRO A 93 -12.69 24.73 9.82
C PRO A 93 -13.15 24.50 8.37
N ASP A 94 -12.31 23.84 7.55
CA ASP A 94 -12.56 23.51 6.15
C ASP A 94 -13.29 22.17 5.95
N GLY A 95 -13.72 21.52 7.03
CA GLY A 95 -14.41 20.22 7.01
C GLY A 95 -13.63 19.08 7.69
N GLU A 96 -14.18 17.86 7.60
CA GLU A 96 -13.55 16.65 8.15
C GLU A 96 -12.37 16.22 7.26
N LYS A 97 -11.20 16.02 7.87
CA LYS A 97 -10.01 15.49 7.21
C LYS A 97 -9.68 14.10 7.77
N TYR A 98 -9.38 13.17 6.88
CA TYR A 98 -9.00 11.81 7.21
C TYR A 98 -7.52 11.60 6.92
N PHE A 99 -6.82 10.89 7.81
CA PHE A 99 -5.41 10.59 7.68
C PHE A 99 -5.16 9.12 7.94
N LEU A 100 -4.36 8.48 7.10
CA LEU A 100 -3.71 7.22 7.38
C LEU A 100 -2.49 7.49 8.27
N VAL A 101 -2.18 6.57 9.17
CA VAL A 101 -1.22 6.77 10.26
C VAL A 101 -0.02 5.83 10.09
N PRO A 102 1.07 6.29 9.44
CA PRO A 102 2.32 5.54 9.30
C PRO A 102 3.01 5.26 10.63
N TYR A 103 3.95 4.32 10.61
CA TYR A 103 4.89 4.17 11.72
C TYR A 103 5.66 5.47 11.95
N GLY A 104 5.73 5.89 13.22
CA GLY A 104 6.45 7.10 13.63
C GLY A 104 5.69 8.41 13.42
N PHE A 105 4.38 8.36 13.15
CA PHE A 105 3.55 9.56 13.07
C PHE A 105 3.58 10.37 14.38
N LYS A 106 3.29 11.67 14.28
CA LYS A 106 3.24 12.58 15.42
C LYS A 106 1.92 13.34 15.43
N MET A 107 1.14 13.21 16.51
CA MET A 107 -0.14 13.91 16.68
C MET A 107 -0.02 15.44 16.62
N ASN A 108 1.13 15.99 17.04
CA ASN A 108 1.39 17.43 16.98
C ASN A 108 1.90 17.91 15.61
N ASN A 109 2.14 17.00 14.66
CA ASN A 109 2.52 17.31 13.29
C ASN A 109 1.96 16.27 12.30
N LEU A 110 0.64 16.17 12.25
CA LEU A 110 -0.05 15.18 11.41
C LEU A 110 0.11 15.49 9.92
N GLU A 111 0.15 16.76 9.52
CA GLU A 111 0.26 17.13 8.10
C GLU A 111 1.57 16.63 7.47
N ASP A 112 2.69 16.65 8.21
CA ASP A 112 3.99 16.20 7.68
C ASP A 112 4.30 14.72 7.93
N THR A 113 3.63 14.09 8.92
CA THR A 113 3.99 12.74 9.37
C THR A 113 2.93 11.68 9.07
N ALA A 114 1.69 12.09 8.84
CA ALA A 114 0.62 11.22 8.37
C ALA A 114 0.48 11.30 6.84
N ILE A 115 -0.36 10.43 6.28
CA ILE A 115 -0.74 10.49 4.85
C ILE A 115 -2.19 10.92 4.82
N SER A 116 -2.48 12.08 4.24
CA SER A 116 -3.86 12.54 4.11
C SER A 116 -4.64 11.62 3.17
N GLY A 117 -5.94 11.46 3.41
CA GLY A 117 -6.82 10.71 2.50
C GLY A 117 -6.78 11.27 1.08
N LYS A 118 -6.60 12.59 0.94
CA LYS A 118 -6.40 13.24 -0.36
C LYS A 118 -5.09 12.78 -1.03
N GLU A 119 -3.97 12.83 -0.32
CA GLU A 119 -2.66 12.39 -0.85
C GLU A 119 -2.70 10.89 -1.21
N PHE A 120 -3.36 10.06 -0.41
CA PHE A 120 -3.56 8.65 -0.71
C PHE A 120 -4.37 8.44 -1.99
N THR A 121 -5.52 9.13 -2.12
CA THR A 121 -6.36 9.06 -3.33
C THR A 121 -5.60 9.53 -4.57
N GLU A 122 -4.85 10.64 -4.48
CA GLU A 122 -4.05 11.15 -5.60
C GLU A 122 -2.99 10.13 -6.06
N LYS A 123 -2.36 9.39 -5.13
CA LYS A 123 -1.43 8.31 -5.49
C LYS A 123 -2.14 7.14 -6.16
N ILE A 124 -3.33 6.76 -5.70
CA ILE A 124 -4.11 5.67 -6.32
C ILE A 124 -4.56 6.05 -7.73
N GLU A 125 -5.08 7.27 -7.92
CA GLU A 125 -5.52 7.77 -9.22
C GLU A 125 -4.37 7.92 -10.23
N ALA A 126 -3.14 8.13 -9.75
CA ALA A 126 -1.95 8.18 -10.60
C ALA A 126 -1.49 6.80 -11.11
N ILE A 127 -1.99 5.68 -10.54
CA ILE A 127 -1.65 4.34 -11.00
C ILE A 127 -2.38 4.08 -12.32
N ASN A 128 -1.67 4.10 -13.44
CA ASN A 128 -2.24 3.83 -14.77
C ASN A 128 -2.24 2.32 -15.09
N ALA A 129 -3.08 1.55 -14.40
CA ALA A 129 -3.21 0.11 -14.59
C ALA A 129 -4.52 -0.28 -15.28
N ARG A 130 -4.56 -1.46 -15.90
CA ARG A 130 -5.77 -2.02 -16.50
C ARG A 130 -6.83 -2.37 -15.45
N ASN A 131 -6.39 -2.92 -14.30
CA ASN A 131 -7.26 -3.25 -13.18
C ASN A 131 -6.61 -2.79 -11.87
N ILE A 132 -7.38 -2.16 -10.99
CA ILE A 132 -6.93 -1.72 -9.66
C ILE A 132 -7.92 -2.23 -8.62
N MET A 133 -7.38 -2.86 -7.57
CA MET A 133 -8.12 -3.23 -6.37
C MET A 133 -7.50 -2.50 -5.18
N SER A 134 -8.31 -1.74 -4.45
CA SER A 134 -7.89 -1.07 -3.20
C SER A 134 -8.83 -1.46 -2.06
N GLY A 135 -8.27 -1.71 -0.88
CA GLY A 135 -9.01 -2.13 0.32
C GLY A 135 -8.20 -1.98 1.60
#